data_AF-A0A8H7WTR3-F1
#
_entry.id   AF-A0A8H7WTR3-F1
#
_cell.length_a   1.000
_cell.length_b   1.000
_cell.length_c   1.000
_cell.angle_alpha   90.00
_cell.angle_beta   90.00
_cell.angle_gamma   90.00
#
_symmetry.space_group_name_H-M   'P 1'
#
loop_
_entity.id
_entity.type
_entity.pdbx_description
1 polymer ?
#
loop_
_entity_poly.entity_id
_entity_poly.type
_entity_poly.pdbx_seq_one_letter_code
_entity_poly.pdbx_strand_id
1 'polypeptide(L)'
;MSDTQALQSTCTSAKLKNDKSNYWVPALYFQNPIDGKVEAVELFYMNVYYFFDSTADHIMAFQPGHYLADGNPQPVQWMCTRQDTQNPLYSPSSNGMHGEGIQDPKNAGSGVGFPDKQCDGTTLPLRADIHFPSCYNPIAGLGSYKNNMQYPTGGNCLEGWIHTPHLFYEVYWNTPKFSDRWTPGRGSQPFVLANGDSTGYSLHGDFISGWDPETLQQIIDNCDTGSSGMDKCHGLIEGVNDDSGSCTIQSPVEEIIRGPMENLPGNNPIHQWEDNVGGSKAK
;
A
#
# COMPACT_ATOMS: atom_id res chain seq x y z
N MET A 1 14.42 -5.81 -17.91
CA MET A 1 13.57 -6.77 -17.18
C MET A 1 12.21 -6.72 -17.86
N SER A 2 11.65 -7.85 -18.31
CA SER A 2 10.30 -7.86 -18.87
C SER A 2 9.30 -7.97 -17.73
N ASP A 3 8.17 -7.28 -17.81
CA ASP A 3 7.17 -7.26 -16.73
C ASP A 3 6.54 -8.64 -16.46
N THR A 4 6.80 -9.63 -17.31
CA THR A 4 6.39 -11.03 -17.16
C THR A 4 7.36 -11.90 -16.35
N GLN A 5 8.49 -11.37 -15.89
CA GLN A 5 9.51 -12.15 -15.15
C GLN A 5 8.96 -12.79 -13.88
N ALA A 6 8.00 -12.14 -13.21
CA ALA A 6 7.34 -12.64 -12.01
C ALA A 6 6.77 -14.06 -12.21
N LEU A 7 6.20 -14.35 -13.40
CA LEU A 7 5.64 -15.66 -13.75
C LEU A 7 6.68 -16.78 -13.81
N GLN A 8 7.95 -16.43 -14.06
CA GLN A 8 9.06 -17.38 -14.14
C GLN A 8 9.60 -17.77 -12.76
N SER A 9 9.08 -17.17 -11.68
CA SER A 9 9.49 -17.50 -10.30
C SER A 9 9.20 -18.96 -9.97
N THR A 10 10.11 -19.59 -9.23
CA THR A 10 10.00 -21.00 -8.81
C THR A 10 9.34 -21.18 -7.45
N CYS A 11 9.09 -20.09 -6.72
CA CYS A 11 8.36 -20.04 -5.46
C CYS A 11 7.54 -18.76 -5.38
N THR A 12 6.65 -18.68 -4.38
CA THR A 12 5.93 -17.46 -4.00
C THR A 12 5.81 -17.39 -2.47
N SER A 13 5.73 -16.19 -1.92
CA SER A 13 5.31 -15.95 -0.53
C SER A 13 3.81 -15.72 -0.40
N ALA A 14 3.07 -15.64 -1.53
CA ALA A 14 1.63 -15.53 -1.53
C ALA A 14 0.97 -16.87 -1.14
N LYS A 15 -0.28 -16.78 -0.66
CA LYS A 15 -1.04 -17.94 -0.17
C LYS A 15 -1.49 -18.87 -1.29
N LEU A 16 -1.73 -18.37 -2.50
CA LEU A 16 -2.07 -19.18 -3.68
C LEU A 16 -0.80 -19.43 -4.49
N LYS A 17 -0.51 -20.69 -4.83
CA LYS A 17 0.75 -21.05 -5.53
C LYS A 17 0.90 -20.40 -6.90
N ASN A 18 -0.21 -20.22 -7.60
CA ASN A 18 -0.26 -19.59 -8.92
C ASN A 18 -0.18 -18.07 -8.88
N ASP A 19 -0.17 -17.47 -7.69
CA ASP A 19 0.10 -16.06 -7.52
C ASP A 19 1.59 -15.83 -7.28
N LYS A 20 2.31 -15.41 -8.31
CA LYS A 20 3.72 -15.02 -8.22
C LYS A 20 3.89 -13.51 -8.36
N SER A 21 2.84 -12.75 -8.10
CA SER A 21 2.81 -11.30 -8.29
C SER A 21 3.72 -10.57 -7.30
N ASN A 22 4.15 -9.37 -7.69
CA ASN A 22 4.84 -8.45 -6.79
C ASN A 22 3.86 -7.41 -6.27
N TYR A 23 3.80 -7.28 -4.96
CA TYR A 23 3.01 -6.29 -4.24
C TYR A 23 3.96 -5.41 -3.44
N TRP A 24 3.97 -4.12 -3.70
CA TRP A 24 4.95 -3.22 -3.10
C TRP A 24 4.30 -1.95 -2.57
N VAL A 25 4.83 -1.46 -1.45
CA VAL A 25 4.54 -0.15 -0.85
C VAL A 25 5.85 0.38 -0.26
N PRO A 26 6.05 1.70 -0.14
CA PRO A 26 7.27 2.22 0.48
C PRO A 26 7.33 1.82 1.96
N ALA A 27 8.55 1.50 2.42
CA ALA A 27 8.78 1.18 3.83
C ALA A 27 8.51 2.38 4.73
N LEU A 28 8.13 2.11 5.98
CA LEU A 28 7.95 3.11 7.02
C LEU A 28 9.14 3.09 7.98
N TYR A 29 9.59 4.27 8.40
CA TYR A 29 10.69 4.45 9.33
C TYR A 29 10.23 5.29 10.52
N PHE A 30 10.82 5.04 11.69
CA PHE A 30 10.69 5.87 12.87
C PHE A 30 11.94 6.74 12.98
N GLN A 31 11.78 8.06 12.97
CA GLN A 31 12.81 9.03 13.26
C GLN A 31 12.79 9.34 14.76
N ASN A 32 13.83 8.95 15.46
CA ASN A 32 13.96 9.15 16.90
C ASN A 32 14.05 10.66 17.23
N PRO A 33 13.10 11.22 18.00
CA PRO A 33 13.10 12.64 18.33
C PRO A 33 14.30 13.12 19.17
N ILE A 34 15.05 12.20 19.79
CA ILE A 34 16.17 12.52 20.69
C ILE A 34 17.47 12.72 19.92
N ASP A 35 17.80 11.79 19.02
CA ASP A 35 19.08 11.76 18.29
C ASP A 35 18.94 11.91 16.78
N GLY A 36 17.71 11.98 16.26
CA GLY A 36 17.41 12.16 14.83
C GLY A 36 17.62 10.91 13.97
N LYS A 37 18.09 9.80 14.54
CA LYS A 37 18.35 8.56 13.79
C LYS A 37 17.07 7.92 13.34
N VAL A 38 17.12 7.24 12.20
CA VAL A 38 15.99 6.51 11.65
C VAL A 38 16.16 5.01 11.84
N GLU A 39 15.07 4.31 12.10
CA GLU A 39 15.04 2.85 12.09
C GLU A 39 13.77 2.34 11.44
N ALA A 40 13.86 1.20 10.75
CA ALA A 40 12.71 0.62 10.05
C ALA A 40 11.59 0.26 11.04
N VAL A 41 10.37 0.68 10.72
CA VAL A 41 9.16 0.16 11.35
C VAL A 41 8.78 -1.10 10.61
N GLU A 42 8.78 -2.22 11.33
CA GLU A 42 8.46 -3.52 10.76
C GLU A 42 7.04 -3.52 10.16
N LEU A 43 6.95 -3.97 8.91
CA LEU A 43 5.68 -4.34 8.29
C LEU A 43 5.11 -5.52 9.09
N PHE A 44 4.01 -5.28 9.79
CA PHE A 44 3.40 -6.28 10.65
C PHE A 44 2.73 -7.37 9.82
N TYR A 45 1.88 -6.97 8.87
CA TYR A 45 1.41 -7.80 7.76
C TYR A 45 0.79 -6.91 6.68
N MET A 46 0.57 -7.48 5.50
CA MET A 46 -0.16 -6.86 4.41
C MET A 46 -1.17 -7.86 3.88
N ASN A 47 -2.43 -7.45 3.79
CA ASN A 47 -3.44 -8.20 3.04
C ASN A 47 -3.64 -7.54 1.68
N VAL A 48 -3.68 -8.35 0.65
CA VAL A 48 -4.07 -7.92 -0.70
C VAL A 48 -5.40 -8.55 -1.02
N TYR A 49 -6.40 -7.71 -1.22
CA TYR A 49 -7.75 -8.11 -1.58
C TYR A 49 -7.97 -7.92 -3.07
N TYR A 50 -8.60 -8.93 -3.67
CA TYR A 50 -9.11 -8.89 -5.03
C TYR A 50 -10.62 -8.79 -4.95
N PHE A 51 -11.17 -7.61 -5.20
CA PHE A 51 -12.61 -7.42 -5.23
C PHE A 51 -13.16 -7.71 -6.63
N PHE A 52 -14.20 -8.52 -6.66
CA PHE A 52 -15.01 -8.82 -7.84
C PHE A 52 -16.36 -8.11 -7.69
N ASP A 53 -16.32 -6.79 -7.50
CA ASP A 53 -17.48 -5.96 -7.18
C ASP A 53 -18.61 -6.15 -8.20
N SER A 54 -19.85 -6.06 -7.75
CA SER A 54 -21.02 -6.18 -8.65
C SER A 54 -20.97 -5.10 -9.73
N THR A 55 -20.85 -5.54 -10.98
CA THR A 55 -20.73 -4.67 -12.16
C THR A 55 -21.61 -5.19 -13.30
N ALA A 56 -21.88 -4.34 -14.31
CA ALA A 56 -22.61 -4.73 -15.52
C ALA A 56 -21.71 -5.30 -16.62
N ASP A 57 -20.39 -5.05 -16.54
CA ASP A 57 -19.38 -5.65 -17.42
C ASP A 57 -18.80 -6.94 -16.79
N HIS A 58 -18.02 -7.69 -17.56
CA HIS A 58 -17.38 -8.92 -17.09
C HIS A 58 -15.95 -8.63 -16.64
N ILE A 59 -15.60 -9.07 -15.42
CA ILE A 59 -14.26 -8.94 -14.87
C ILE A 59 -13.35 -10.00 -15.49
N MET A 60 -12.21 -9.57 -15.99
CA MET A 60 -11.19 -10.40 -16.63
C MET A 60 -9.93 -10.46 -15.78
N ALA A 61 -9.28 -11.61 -15.75
CA ALA A 61 -7.98 -11.77 -15.11
C ALA A 61 -6.94 -10.75 -15.65
N PHE A 62 -6.00 -10.37 -14.78
CA PHE A 62 -4.87 -9.56 -15.21
C PHE A 62 -4.07 -10.27 -16.30
N GLN A 63 -3.70 -9.53 -17.34
CA GLN A 63 -2.80 -10.04 -18.36
C GLN A 63 -1.39 -10.28 -17.77
N PRO A 64 -0.63 -11.26 -18.27
CA PRO A 64 0.78 -11.41 -17.93
C PRO A 64 1.56 -10.11 -18.08
N GLY A 65 2.26 -9.68 -17.02
CA GLY A 65 3.03 -8.44 -17.01
C GLY A 65 2.20 -7.16 -16.92
N HIS A 66 0.94 -7.27 -16.51
CA HIS A 66 0.16 -6.10 -16.13
C HIS A 66 0.81 -5.38 -14.95
N TYR A 67 1.10 -4.08 -15.13
CA TYR A 67 1.83 -3.28 -14.16
C TYR A 67 1.02 -2.05 -13.77
N LEU A 68 0.70 -1.92 -12.49
CA LEU A 68 0.03 -0.77 -11.89
C LEU A 68 1.03 -0.01 -11.04
N ALA A 69 1.76 0.90 -11.67
CA ALA A 69 2.69 1.82 -11.02
C ALA A 69 2.87 3.08 -11.88
N ASP A 70 3.33 4.18 -11.27
CA ASP A 70 3.58 5.47 -11.96
C ASP A 70 2.34 5.96 -12.74
N GLY A 71 1.14 5.59 -12.28
CA GLY A 71 -0.15 5.86 -12.90
C GLY A 71 -0.96 6.94 -12.18
N ASN A 72 -2.30 6.82 -12.25
CA ASN A 72 -3.19 7.69 -11.47
C ASN A 72 -2.90 7.55 -9.96
N PRO A 73 -2.76 8.65 -9.21
CA PRO A 73 -2.56 8.59 -7.77
C PRO A 73 -3.67 7.80 -7.07
N GLN A 74 -3.28 6.84 -6.21
CA GLN A 74 -4.26 6.08 -5.45
C GLN A 74 -4.89 6.91 -4.33
N PRO A 75 -6.20 6.79 -4.08
CA PRO A 75 -6.76 7.25 -2.84
C PRO A 75 -6.20 6.37 -1.72
N VAL A 76 -5.48 7.00 -0.81
CA VAL A 76 -4.93 6.39 0.39
C VAL A 76 -5.69 6.91 1.61
N GLN A 77 -6.18 6.00 2.44
CA GLN A 77 -6.72 6.32 3.75
C GLN A 77 -5.84 5.73 4.84
N TRP A 78 -5.43 6.59 5.79
CA TRP A 78 -4.75 6.15 7.00
C TRP A 78 -5.80 5.79 8.05
N MET A 79 -5.62 4.63 8.66
CA MET A 79 -6.48 4.07 9.68
C MET A 79 -5.68 3.97 10.98
N CYS A 80 -6.22 4.53 12.05
CA CYS A 80 -5.58 4.60 13.34
C CYS A 80 -6.66 4.51 14.43
N THR A 81 -7.00 3.27 14.80
CA THR A 81 -7.97 3.05 15.86
C THR A 81 -7.37 3.41 17.22
N ARG A 82 -8.20 3.96 18.11
CA ARG A 82 -7.79 4.40 19.45
C ARG A 82 -8.78 3.99 20.52
N GLN A 83 -8.28 3.85 21.74
CA GLN A 83 -9.15 3.66 22.91
C GLN A 83 -9.94 4.92 23.23
N ASP A 84 -9.29 6.08 23.11
CA ASP A 84 -9.94 7.38 23.26
C ASP A 84 -10.49 7.87 21.91
N THR A 85 -11.79 7.63 21.72
CA THR A 85 -12.55 8.07 20.54
C THR A 85 -13.22 9.43 20.73
N GLN A 86 -13.17 10.01 21.93
CA GLN A 86 -13.79 11.32 22.19
C GLN A 86 -12.89 12.47 21.76
N ASN A 87 -11.58 12.28 21.88
CA ASN A 87 -10.62 13.20 21.29
C ASN A 87 -10.45 12.89 19.78
N PRO A 88 -10.37 13.92 18.92
CA PRO A 88 -10.04 13.75 17.52
C PRO A 88 -8.67 13.10 17.30
N LEU A 89 -8.56 12.27 16.26
CA LEU A 89 -7.33 11.58 15.85
C LEU A 89 -6.31 12.54 15.22
N TYR A 90 -6.82 13.63 14.66
CA TYR A 90 -6.06 14.75 14.12
C TYR A 90 -6.57 16.04 14.78
N SER A 91 -5.77 17.10 14.79
CA SER A 91 -6.19 18.43 15.22
C SER A 91 -7.42 18.89 14.43
N PRO A 92 -8.48 19.38 15.09
CA PRO A 92 -9.66 19.94 14.41
C PRO A 92 -9.36 21.13 13.49
N SER A 93 -8.22 21.80 13.71
CA SER A 93 -7.76 22.91 12.88
C SER A 93 -6.75 22.49 11.81
N SER A 94 -6.42 21.20 11.70
CA SER A 94 -5.50 20.73 10.67
C SER A 94 -6.07 21.00 9.28
N ASN A 95 -5.22 21.56 8.43
CA ASN A 95 -5.47 21.77 7.01
C ASN A 95 -4.56 20.89 6.14
N GLY A 96 -3.90 19.89 6.73
CA GLY A 96 -2.95 19.02 6.04
C GLY A 96 -1.57 19.62 5.82
N MET A 97 -1.31 20.83 6.32
CA MET A 97 0.00 21.46 6.28
C MET A 97 0.71 21.26 7.64
N HIS A 98 2.03 21.35 7.67
CA HIS A 98 2.84 21.27 8.90
C HIS A 98 2.91 19.89 9.58
N GLY A 99 2.95 18.81 8.80
CA GLY A 99 3.27 17.49 9.35
C GLY A 99 2.10 16.76 10.01
N GLU A 100 0.88 17.29 9.89
CA GLU A 100 -0.34 16.69 10.43
C GLU A 100 -1.34 16.39 9.30
N GLY A 101 -1.96 15.21 9.35
CA GLY A 101 -3.01 14.83 8.41
C GLY A 101 -4.37 15.48 8.68
N ILE A 102 -5.39 15.08 7.93
CA ILE A 102 -6.77 15.59 8.02
C ILE A 102 -7.71 14.42 8.34
N GLN A 103 -8.54 14.60 9.36
CA GLN A 103 -9.56 13.63 9.77
C GLN A 103 -10.60 13.39 8.67
N ASP A 104 -10.99 12.14 8.47
CA ASP A 104 -12.19 11.80 7.70
C ASP A 104 -13.45 12.30 8.45
N PRO A 105 -14.29 13.14 7.82
CA PRO A 105 -15.47 13.70 8.46
C PRO A 105 -16.54 12.64 8.85
N LYS A 106 -16.45 11.42 8.31
CA LYS A 106 -17.40 10.33 8.55
C LYS A 106 -16.81 9.22 9.42
N ASN A 107 -15.51 9.22 9.67
CA ASN A 107 -14.84 8.17 10.43
C ASN A 107 -13.73 8.76 11.33
N ALA A 108 -14.01 8.84 12.63
CA ALA A 108 -13.09 9.38 13.64
C ALA A 108 -11.79 8.55 13.81
N GLY A 109 -11.75 7.33 13.29
CA GLY A 109 -10.57 6.46 13.30
C GLY A 109 -9.72 6.55 12.03
N SER A 110 -10.01 7.47 11.10
CA SER A 110 -9.32 7.55 9.82
C SER A 110 -9.10 8.95 9.30
N GLY A 111 -8.23 9.09 8.31
CA GLY A 111 -7.93 10.35 7.67
C GLY A 111 -6.98 10.22 6.48
N VAL A 112 -6.48 11.35 6.03
CA VAL A 112 -5.44 11.46 5.00
C VAL A 112 -4.20 12.09 5.62
N GLY A 113 -3.01 11.63 5.24
CA GLY A 113 -1.78 11.94 5.97
C GLY A 113 -1.70 11.27 7.36
N PHE A 114 -0.53 11.34 7.97
CA PHE A 114 -0.25 10.72 9.25
C PHE A 114 -0.99 11.40 10.40
N PRO A 115 -1.56 10.62 11.34
CA PRO A 115 -2.16 11.16 12.56
C PRO A 115 -1.10 11.64 13.55
N ASP A 116 -1.40 12.67 14.34
CA ASP A 116 -0.51 13.16 15.41
C ASP A 116 -0.69 12.38 16.73
N LYS A 117 -1.44 11.28 16.69
CA LYS A 117 -1.79 10.45 17.85
C LYS A 117 -1.28 9.02 17.70
N GLN A 118 -1.06 8.38 18.83
CA GLN A 118 -0.77 6.94 18.87
C GLN A 118 -2.00 6.13 18.47
N CYS A 119 -1.82 5.14 17.59
CA CYS A 119 -2.82 4.12 17.30
C CYS A 119 -2.74 3.05 18.40
N ASP A 120 -3.53 3.23 19.45
CA ASP A 120 -3.54 2.40 20.67
C ASP A 120 -4.80 1.52 20.80
N GLY A 121 -5.61 1.45 19.74
CA GLY A 121 -6.75 0.56 19.65
C GLY A 121 -6.34 -0.90 19.84
N THR A 122 -7.27 -1.69 20.38
CA THR A 122 -7.02 -3.10 20.71
C THR A 122 -6.91 -4.00 19.48
N THR A 123 -7.26 -3.52 18.29
CA THR A 123 -7.41 -4.33 17.08
C THR A 123 -6.46 -3.97 15.95
N LEU A 124 -6.04 -2.71 15.81
CA LEU A 124 -5.28 -2.26 14.64
C LEU A 124 -4.20 -1.23 15.02
N PRO A 125 -2.90 -1.48 14.73
CA PRO A 125 -1.89 -0.44 14.74
C PRO A 125 -2.10 0.52 13.55
N LEU A 126 -1.14 1.41 13.27
CA LEU A 126 -1.24 2.28 12.09
C LEU A 126 -1.36 1.43 10.82
N ARG A 127 -2.40 1.71 10.03
CA ARG A 127 -2.74 0.99 8.80
C ARG A 127 -2.94 1.95 7.64
N ALA A 128 -2.55 1.53 6.45
CA ALA A 128 -2.91 2.21 5.21
C ALA A 128 -3.82 1.34 4.34
N ASP A 129 -4.84 1.99 3.81
CA ASP A 129 -5.85 1.45 2.91
C ASP A 129 -5.59 2.06 1.53
N ILE A 130 -5.17 1.26 0.55
CA ILE A 130 -4.74 1.72 -0.79
C ILE A 130 -5.60 1.04 -1.85
N HIS A 131 -6.35 1.82 -2.63
CA HIS A 131 -7.20 1.29 -3.70
C HIS A 131 -6.60 1.53 -5.09
N PHE A 132 -6.60 0.51 -5.93
CA PHE A 132 -6.07 0.59 -7.28
C PHE A 132 -7.17 0.81 -8.33
N PRO A 133 -6.83 1.43 -9.48
CA PRO A 133 -7.72 1.45 -10.63
C PRO A 133 -7.98 0.02 -11.14
N SER A 134 -9.18 -0.23 -11.66
CA SER A 134 -9.59 -1.56 -12.13
C SER A 134 -10.01 -1.60 -13.60
N CYS A 135 -9.99 -0.47 -14.32
CA CYS A 135 -10.31 -0.41 -15.74
C CYS A 135 -9.05 -0.26 -16.59
N TYR A 136 -8.79 -1.25 -17.45
CA TYR A 136 -7.64 -1.29 -18.34
C TYR A 136 -7.99 -0.89 -19.78
N ASN A 137 -7.19 -0.02 -20.38
CA ASN A 137 -7.29 0.38 -21.78
C ASN A 137 -6.38 -0.48 -22.66
N PRO A 138 -6.93 -1.47 -23.40
CA PRO A 138 -6.13 -2.33 -24.26
C PRO A 138 -5.53 -1.59 -25.47
N ILE A 139 -6.09 -0.45 -25.87
CA ILE A 139 -5.56 0.37 -26.98
C ILE A 139 -4.24 1.03 -26.59
N ALA A 140 -4.13 1.49 -25.34
CA ALA A 140 -2.89 2.07 -24.81
C ALA A 140 -1.81 1.00 -24.59
N GLY A 141 -2.21 -0.24 -24.33
CA GLY A 141 -1.30 -1.36 -24.10
C GLY A 141 -0.68 -1.37 -22.70
N LEU A 142 -0.07 -2.50 -22.33
CA LEU A 142 0.50 -2.69 -20.99
C LEU A 142 1.68 -1.76 -20.69
N GLY A 143 2.47 -1.39 -21.70
CA GLY A 143 3.64 -0.50 -21.52
C GLY A 143 3.33 0.99 -21.32
N SER A 144 2.05 1.39 -21.39
CA SER A 144 1.62 2.78 -21.20
C SER A 144 1.11 3.02 -19.77
N TYR A 145 1.92 2.70 -18.76
CA TYR A 145 1.52 2.66 -17.33
C TYR A 145 0.79 3.92 -16.82
N LYS A 146 1.14 5.10 -17.36
CA LYS A 146 0.51 6.39 -17.02
C LYS A 146 -0.93 6.56 -17.50
N ASN A 147 -1.28 5.89 -18.60
CA ASN A 147 -2.49 6.19 -19.37
C ASN A 147 -3.34 4.96 -19.67
N ASN A 148 -2.97 3.79 -19.16
CA ASN A 148 -3.65 2.54 -19.46
C ASN A 148 -4.63 2.09 -18.36
N MET A 149 -4.69 2.76 -17.21
CA MET A 149 -5.54 2.38 -16.08
C MET A 149 -6.38 3.53 -15.55
N GLN A 150 -7.63 3.26 -15.20
CA GLN A 150 -8.57 4.22 -14.60
C GLN A 150 -9.44 3.58 -13.53
N TYR A 151 -9.92 4.42 -12.60
CA TYR A 151 -10.97 4.02 -11.66
C TYR A 151 -12.31 3.88 -12.37
N PRO A 152 -13.12 2.87 -12.04
CA PRO A 152 -14.45 2.70 -12.61
C PRO A 152 -15.36 3.86 -12.20
N THR A 153 -16.28 4.25 -13.08
CA THR A 153 -17.30 5.25 -12.77
C THR A 153 -18.63 4.56 -12.53
N GLY A 154 -19.19 4.70 -11.32
CA GLY A 154 -20.41 3.98 -10.95
C GLY A 154 -20.25 2.46 -11.00
N GLY A 155 -19.04 1.96 -10.73
CA GLY A 155 -18.71 0.53 -10.72
C GLY A 155 -18.39 -0.09 -12.09
N ASN A 156 -18.49 0.66 -13.19
CA ASN A 156 -18.27 0.13 -14.54
C ASN A 156 -17.09 0.80 -15.25
N CYS A 157 -16.49 0.07 -16.19
CA CYS A 157 -15.48 0.60 -17.10
C CYS A 157 -16.10 1.28 -18.31
N LEU A 158 -15.31 2.15 -18.96
CA LEU A 158 -15.71 2.77 -20.23
C LEU A 158 -15.83 1.71 -21.34
N GLU A 159 -16.67 1.96 -22.34
CA GLU A 159 -16.81 1.05 -23.48
C GLU A 159 -15.46 0.78 -24.15
N GLY A 160 -15.16 -0.49 -24.42
CA GLY A 160 -13.90 -0.95 -24.99
C GLY A 160 -12.75 -1.11 -24.00
N TRP A 161 -12.95 -0.76 -22.71
CA TRP A 161 -12.00 -1.04 -21.64
C TRP A 161 -12.27 -2.40 -21.03
N ILE A 162 -11.22 -3.03 -20.51
CA ILE A 162 -11.28 -4.33 -19.85
C ILE A 162 -11.39 -4.08 -18.34
N HIS A 163 -12.46 -4.57 -17.72
CA HIS A 163 -12.57 -4.56 -16.27
C HIS A 163 -11.68 -5.67 -15.70
N THR A 164 -10.78 -5.32 -14.79
CA THR A 164 -9.90 -6.22 -14.05
C THR A 164 -10.29 -6.21 -12.57
N PRO A 165 -9.82 -7.16 -11.73
CA PRO A 165 -10.12 -7.12 -10.30
C PRO A 165 -9.70 -5.79 -9.67
N HIS A 166 -10.51 -5.28 -8.76
CA HIS A 166 -10.15 -4.11 -7.96
C HIS A 166 -9.22 -4.55 -6.84
N LEU A 167 -7.94 -4.16 -6.92
CA LEU A 167 -6.97 -4.41 -5.86
C LEU A 167 -7.14 -3.41 -4.73
N PHE A 168 -7.12 -3.95 -3.51
CA PHE A 168 -7.09 -3.18 -2.29
C PHE A 168 -5.98 -3.70 -1.38
N TYR A 169 -5.03 -2.85 -1.03
CA TYR A 169 -3.98 -3.20 -0.06
C TYR A 169 -4.37 -2.66 1.31
N GLU A 170 -4.27 -3.54 2.29
CA GLU A 170 -4.41 -3.23 3.70
C GLU A 170 -3.06 -3.49 4.38
N VAL A 171 -2.33 -2.43 4.67
CA VAL A 171 -0.93 -2.48 5.07
C VAL A 171 -0.78 -2.07 6.52
N TYR A 172 -0.16 -2.90 7.35
CA TYR A 172 0.01 -2.65 8.78
C TYR A 172 1.48 -2.49 9.16
N TRP A 173 1.76 -1.49 9.99
CA TRP A 173 3.08 -1.31 10.59
C TRP A 173 3.02 -1.46 12.10
N ASN A 174 4.05 -2.07 12.69
CA ASN A 174 4.14 -2.23 14.15
C ASN A 174 4.59 -0.92 14.85
N THR A 175 3.80 0.15 14.69
CA THR A 175 4.00 1.45 15.35
C THR A 175 3.87 1.42 16.88
N PRO A 176 3.10 0.51 17.53
CA PRO A 176 3.05 0.42 18.99
C PRO A 176 4.41 0.20 19.66
N LYS A 177 5.38 -0.42 18.96
CA LYS A 177 6.76 -0.61 19.46
C LYS A 177 7.46 0.70 19.84
N PHE A 178 6.99 1.84 19.31
CA PHE A 178 7.62 3.14 19.47
C PHE A 178 6.85 4.08 20.42
N SER A 179 5.74 3.65 21.02
CA SER A 179 4.84 4.52 21.80
C SER A 179 5.54 5.33 22.89
N ASP A 180 6.55 4.75 23.54
CA ASP A 180 7.23 5.34 24.69
C ASP A 180 8.38 6.28 24.29
N ARG A 181 8.59 6.49 22.98
CA ARG A 181 9.74 7.22 22.42
C ARG A 181 9.38 8.55 21.76
N TRP A 182 8.11 8.95 21.81
CA TRP A 182 7.64 10.24 21.31
C TRP A 182 6.43 10.71 22.13
N THR A 183 6.00 11.97 21.94
CA THR A 183 4.86 12.53 22.66
C THR A 183 3.71 12.80 21.68
N PRO A 184 2.59 12.06 21.76
CA PRO A 184 1.42 12.29 20.91
C PRO A 184 0.74 13.64 21.16
N GLY A 185 0.01 14.13 20.17
CA GLY A 185 -0.82 15.32 20.29
C GLY A 185 -0.06 16.65 20.24
N ARG A 186 1.10 16.65 19.57
CA ARG A 186 1.96 17.83 19.42
C ARG A 186 1.87 18.46 18.03
N GLY A 187 0.94 18.04 17.19
CA GLY A 187 0.82 18.51 15.80
C GLY A 187 1.82 17.86 14.84
N SER A 188 2.55 16.83 15.27
CA SER A 188 3.43 16.04 14.42
C SER A 188 3.69 14.66 15.03
N GLN A 189 4.30 13.78 14.23
CA GLN A 189 4.58 12.39 14.58
C GLN A 189 5.94 11.94 13.99
N PRO A 190 6.59 10.91 14.55
CA PRO A 190 7.98 10.55 14.21
C PRO A 190 8.13 9.58 13.03
N PHE A 191 7.06 9.17 12.36
CA PHE A 191 7.11 8.23 11.24
C PHE A 191 7.34 8.93 9.90
N VAL A 192 8.14 8.30 9.04
CA VAL A 192 8.56 8.84 7.74
C VAL A 192 8.53 7.72 6.70
N LEU A 193 7.96 7.98 5.53
CA LEU A 193 8.01 7.04 4.40
C LEU A 193 9.42 6.99 3.80
N ALA A 194 9.75 5.88 3.13
CA ALA A 194 11.08 5.63 2.56
C ALA A 194 11.59 6.73 1.60
N ASN A 195 10.69 7.49 0.99
CA ASN A 195 11.00 8.63 0.12
C ASN A 195 11.24 9.94 0.88
N GLY A 196 11.24 9.94 2.22
CA GLY A 196 11.47 11.12 3.05
C GLY A 196 10.21 11.86 3.47
N ASP A 197 9.02 11.40 3.08
CA ASP A 197 7.77 12.05 3.43
C ASP A 197 7.37 11.80 4.89
N SER A 198 7.43 12.85 5.72
CA SER A 198 7.00 12.82 7.13
C SER A 198 5.52 13.15 7.33
N THR A 199 4.76 13.33 6.26
CA THR A 199 3.34 13.70 6.27
C THR A 199 2.42 12.53 5.88
N GLY A 200 2.94 11.53 5.17
CA GLY A 200 2.18 10.35 4.75
C GLY A 200 1.31 10.55 3.51
N TYR A 201 1.38 11.70 2.85
CA TYR A 201 0.60 12.02 1.65
C TYR A 201 1.15 11.39 0.36
N SER A 202 2.40 10.96 0.36
CA SER A 202 3.06 10.36 -0.82
C SER A 202 3.01 8.83 -0.87
N LEU A 203 2.30 8.20 0.07
CA LEU A 203 2.11 6.76 0.04
C LEU A 203 1.39 6.35 -1.24
N HIS A 204 1.86 5.26 -1.83
CA HIS A 204 1.23 4.56 -2.93
C HIS A 204 1.58 3.08 -2.83
N GLY A 205 0.97 2.27 -3.67
CA GLY A 205 1.40 0.90 -3.89
C GLY A 205 1.68 0.63 -5.35
N ASP A 206 2.51 -0.37 -5.62
CA ASP A 206 2.77 -0.87 -6.95
C ASP A 206 2.34 -2.34 -7.04
N PHE A 207 1.90 -2.75 -8.22
CA PHE A 207 1.50 -4.13 -8.50
C PHE A 207 2.05 -4.59 -9.85
N ILE A 208 2.77 -5.72 -9.86
CA ILE A 208 3.11 -6.44 -11.10
C ILE A 208 2.41 -7.79 -11.06
N SER A 209 1.53 -8.06 -12.02
CA SER A 209 0.85 -9.34 -12.15
C SER A 209 1.83 -10.46 -12.48
N GLY A 210 1.92 -11.41 -11.55
CA GLY A 210 2.53 -12.72 -11.72
C GLY A 210 1.51 -13.85 -11.56
N TRP A 211 0.23 -13.56 -11.78
CA TRP A 211 -0.84 -14.54 -11.75
C TRP A 211 -0.83 -15.44 -12.97
N ASP A 212 -1.00 -16.75 -12.75
CA ASP A 212 -1.48 -17.63 -13.82
C ASP A 212 -2.88 -17.16 -14.28
N PRO A 213 -3.05 -16.74 -15.54
CA PRO A 213 -4.31 -16.13 -15.99
C PRO A 213 -5.50 -17.08 -15.95
N GLU A 214 -5.28 -18.37 -16.21
CA GLU A 214 -6.34 -19.38 -16.19
C GLU A 214 -6.86 -19.58 -14.75
N THR A 215 -5.94 -19.70 -13.79
CA THR A 215 -6.29 -19.83 -12.37
C THR A 215 -7.03 -18.60 -11.87
N LEU A 216 -6.53 -17.39 -12.16
CA LEU A 216 -7.19 -16.16 -11.71
C LEU A 216 -8.57 -16.00 -12.36
N GLN A 217 -8.72 -16.30 -13.66
CA GLN A 217 -10.02 -16.24 -14.32
C GLN A 217 -11.00 -17.26 -13.73
N GLN A 218 -10.55 -18.48 -13.45
CA GLN A 218 -11.39 -19.47 -12.80
C GLN A 218 -11.89 -19.00 -11.43
N ILE A 219 -11.03 -18.33 -10.65
CA ILE A 219 -11.42 -17.76 -9.36
C ILE A 219 -12.46 -16.66 -9.55
N ILE A 220 -12.23 -15.73 -10.48
CA ILE A 220 -13.17 -14.65 -10.82
C ILE A 220 -14.54 -15.22 -11.21
N ASP A 221 -14.57 -16.26 -12.03
CA ASP A 221 -15.82 -16.78 -12.60
C ASP A 221 -16.61 -17.67 -11.62
N ASN A 222 -15.93 -18.32 -10.67
CA ASN A 222 -16.53 -19.44 -9.92
C ASN A 222 -16.43 -19.33 -8.40
N CYS A 223 -15.66 -18.38 -7.86
CA CYS A 223 -15.45 -18.32 -6.42
C CYS A 223 -16.45 -17.40 -5.71
N ASP A 224 -17.24 -17.98 -4.82
CA ASP A 224 -18.11 -17.25 -3.89
C ASP A 224 -17.89 -17.77 -2.46
N THR A 225 -16.81 -17.31 -1.83
CA THR A 225 -16.45 -17.67 -0.45
C THR A 225 -16.67 -16.53 0.54
N GLY A 226 -17.29 -15.43 0.09
CA GLY A 226 -17.41 -14.19 0.84
C GLY A 226 -16.07 -13.73 1.41
N SER A 227 -16.04 -13.41 2.71
CA SER A 227 -14.84 -12.96 3.42
C SER A 227 -13.90 -14.08 3.87
N SER A 228 -14.15 -15.34 3.47
CA SER A 228 -13.34 -16.49 3.91
C SER A 228 -11.98 -16.59 3.21
N GLY A 229 -11.75 -15.79 2.17
CA GLY A 229 -10.50 -15.71 1.41
C GLY A 229 -10.45 -16.64 0.19
N MET A 230 -9.65 -16.24 -0.81
CA MET A 230 -9.51 -16.95 -2.09
C MET A 230 -8.91 -18.36 -1.92
N ASP A 231 -8.22 -18.64 -0.81
CA ASP A 231 -7.70 -19.98 -0.51
C ASP A 231 -8.79 -21.03 -0.23
N LYS A 232 -10.05 -20.59 -0.10
CA LYS A 232 -11.22 -21.46 0.08
C LYS A 232 -12.01 -21.69 -1.20
N CYS A 233 -11.61 -21.10 -2.33
CA CYS A 233 -12.28 -21.30 -3.60
C CYS A 233 -12.24 -22.78 -4.01
N HIS A 234 -13.33 -23.27 -4.57
CA HIS A 234 -13.37 -24.64 -5.07
C HIS A 234 -12.58 -24.76 -6.38
N GLY A 235 -11.79 -25.82 -6.51
CA GLY A 235 -11.08 -26.12 -7.75
C GLY A 235 -9.83 -25.27 -7.99
N LEU A 236 -9.22 -24.68 -6.96
CA LEU A 236 -7.94 -23.97 -7.09
C LEU A 236 -6.89 -24.85 -7.80
N ILE A 237 -6.47 -24.40 -8.98
CA ILE A 237 -5.34 -24.98 -9.72
C ILE A 237 -4.09 -24.87 -8.83
N GLU A 238 -3.30 -25.94 -8.74
CA GLU A 238 -2.14 -26.17 -7.84
C GLU A 238 -2.36 -26.01 -6.32
N GLY A 239 -3.46 -25.40 -5.90
CA GLY A 239 -3.86 -25.21 -4.51
C GLY A 239 -3.11 -24.10 -3.79
N VAL A 240 -3.11 -24.21 -2.47
CA VAL A 240 -2.50 -23.23 -1.57
C VAL A 240 -1.03 -23.56 -1.33
N ASN A 241 -0.25 -22.51 -1.08
CA ASN A 241 1.11 -22.63 -0.58
C ASN A 241 1.08 -22.68 0.95
N ASP A 242 2.03 -23.39 1.55
CA ASP A 242 2.29 -23.23 2.97
C ASP A 242 3.01 -21.89 3.16
N ASP A 243 2.62 -21.14 4.19
CA ASP A 243 3.30 -19.91 4.58
C ASP A 243 4.73 -20.26 4.99
N SER A 244 5.63 -20.18 4.01
CA SER A 244 7.03 -20.47 4.20
C SER A 244 7.78 -19.19 3.88
N GLY A 245 8.33 -18.57 4.91
CA GLY A 245 9.36 -17.53 4.79
C GLY A 245 10.62 -18.00 4.06
N SER A 246 10.59 -19.16 3.39
CA SER A 246 11.65 -19.69 2.53
C SER A 246 11.64 -19.13 1.11
N CYS A 247 10.52 -18.58 0.61
CA CYS A 247 10.56 -17.88 -0.67
C CYS A 247 11.16 -16.49 -0.47
N THR A 248 12.48 -16.42 -0.56
CA THR A 248 13.26 -15.20 -0.37
C THR A 248 14.23 -15.04 -1.53
N ILE A 249 14.49 -13.79 -1.89
CA ILE A 249 15.55 -13.43 -2.82
C ILE A 249 16.61 -12.64 -2.06
N GLN A 250 17.87 -12.80 -2.47
CA GLN A 250 18.92 -11.92 -1.97
C GLN A 250 18.67 -10.51 -2.51
N SER A 251 18.76 -9.51 -1.64
CA SER A 251 18.69 -8.11 -2.07
C SER A 251 19.74 -7.85 -3.15
N PRO A 252 19.37 -7.29 -4.31
CA PRO A 252 20.34 -6.91 -5.34
C PRO A 252 21.14 -5.65 -4.95
N VAL A 253 20.73 -4.97 -3.88
CA VAL A 253 21.38 -3.76 -3.36
C VAL A 253 21.97 -4.06 -1.99
N GLU A 254 23.26 -3.82 -1.83
CA GLU A 254 23.95 -3.86 -0.55
C GLU A 254 23.78 -2.53 0.18
N GLU A 255 22.79 -2.48 1.06
CA GLU A 255 22.49 -1.30 1.86
C GLU A 255 22.06 -1.69 3.28
N ILE A 256 22.41 -0.85 4.26
CA ILE A 256 21.92 -0.99 5.62
C ILE A 256 20.47 -0.50 5.64
N ILE A 257 19.54 -1.42 5.89
CA ILE A 257 18.09 -1.15 5.90
C ILE A 257 17.43 -1.49 7.24
N ARG A 258 18.23 -1.86 8.26
CA ARG A 258 17.77 -2.28 9.59
C ARG A 258 18.64 -1.69 10.68
N GLY A 259 18.04 -1.51 11.85
CA GLY A 259 18.67 -0.87 13.01
C GLY A 259 18.71 0.65 12.89
N PRO A 260 19.31 1.34 13.88
CA PRO A 260 19.47 2.79 13.85
C PRO A 260 20.44 3.23 12.75
N MET A 261 20.01 4.18 11.92
CA MET A 261 20.74 4.70 10.77
C MET A 261 20.75 6.24 10.80
N GLU A 262 21.80 6.85 10.27
CA GLU A 262 21.91 8.31 10.20
C GLU A 262 21.01 8.92 9.11
N ASN A 263 20.75 8.17 8.03
CA ASN A 263 19.91 8.59 6.92
C ASN A 263 18.95 7.47 6.52
N LEU A 264 17.87 7.82 5.83
CA LEU A 264 17.04 6.83 5.16
C LEU A 264 17.86 6.10 4.08
N PRO A 265 17.54 4.82 3.80
CA PRO A 265 18.07 4.11 2.64
C PRO A 265 17.93 4.93 1.34
N GLY A 266 18.93 4.84 0.47
CA GLY A 266 19.10 5.68 -0.71
C GLY A 266 19.67 7.07 -0.42
N ASN A 267 20.02 7.39 0.83
CA ASN A 267 20.29 8.76 1.30
C ASN A 267 19.14 9.72 1.02
N ASN A 268 17.89 9.24 1.11
CA ASN A 268 16.73 10.08 0.89
C ASN A 268 16.62 11.13 2.01
N PRO A 269 16.55 12.43 1.68
CA PRO A 269 16.38 13.48 2.68
C PRO A 269 14.98 13.39 3.30
N ILE A 270 14.87 13.65 4.60
CA ILE A 270 13.57 13.76 5.27
C ILE A 270 13.04 15.17 5.05
N HIS A 271 11.85 15.26 4.45
CA HIS A 271 11.20 16.52 4.14
C HIS A 271 10.16 16.82 5.21
N GLN A 272 10.40 17.85 6.01
CA GLN A 272 9.32 18.47 6.79
C GLN A 272 8.64 19.50 5.89
N TRP A 273 7.34 19.34 5.64
CA TRP A 273 6.55 20.23 4.78
C TRP A 273 6.35 21.64 5.36
N GLU A 274 7.21 22.06 6.31
CA GLU A 274 7.23 23.37 6.95
C GLU A 274 8.17 24.36 6.25
N ASP A 275 9.11 23.87 5.44
CA ASP A 275 9.97 24.75 4.69
C ASP A 275 9.26 25.19 3.41
N ASN A 276 9.07 26.50 3.29
CA ASN A 276 8.72 27.13 2.02
C ASN A 276 9.53 26.47 0.91
N VAL A 277 8.84 25.89 -0.09
CA VAL A 277 9.44 25.48 -1.36
C VAL A 277 9.83 26.77 -2.11
N GLY A 278 10.83 27.44 -1.57
CA GLY A 278 11.23 28.81 -1.87
C GLY A 278 12.71 28.83 -2.19
N GLY A 279 13.04 28.42 -3.41
CA GLY A 279 14.29 28.75 -4.07
C GLY A 279 15.46 27.83 -3.76
N SER A 280 15.72 26.88 -4.66
CA SER A 280 17.09 26.45 -4.89
C SER A 280 17.93 27.70 -5.20
N LYS A 281 18.80 28.13 -4.29
CA LYS A 281 19.98 28.88 -4.71
C LYS A 281 20.94 27.86 -5.29
N ALA A 282 20.98 27.81 -6.61
CA ALA A 282 22.09 27.23 -7.34
C ALA A 282 23.41 27.76 -6.75
N LYS A 283 24.32 26.85 -6.41
CA LYS A 283 25.75 27.14 -6.37
C LYS A 283 26.37 26.60 -7.65
#